data_AF-A0A451GCR3-F1
#
_entry.id   AF-A0A451GCR3-F1
#
_cell.length_a   1.000
_cell.length_b   1.000
_cell.length_c   1.000
_cell.angle_alpha   90.00
_cell.angle_beta   90.00
_cell.angle_gamma   90.00
#
_symmetry.space_group_name_H-M   'P 1'
#
loop_
_entity.id
_entity.type
_entity.pdbx_description
1 polymer ?
#
loop_
_entity_poly.entity_id
_entity_poly.type
_entity_poly.pdbx_seq_one_letter_code
_entity_poly.pdbx_strand_id
1 'polypeptide(L)' 'MKNKSDEKLFQKLDEFVVEVPDFPMEKSWMERAANWLFDSVRLPEVEFTERGMALLLFLPVLISAISGIPFIFL' A
#
# COMPACT_ATOMS: atom_id res chain seq x y z
N MET A 1 30.29 8.86 -25.66
CA MET A 1 31.70 8.68 -25.26
C MET A 1 31.66 8.02 -23.88
N LYS A 2 31.90 6.71 -23.81
CA LYS A 2 31.75 5.91 -22.57
C LYS A 2 32.84 6.37 -21.60
N ASN A 3 32.50 6.87 -20.41
CA ASN A 3 33.50 7.35 -19.46
C ASN A 3 34.28 6.14 -18.92
N LYS A 4 35.62 6.22 -18.86
CA LYS A 4 36.50 5.15 -18.34
C LYS A 4 36.14 4.70 -16.91
N SER A 5 35.43 5.54 -16.15
CA SER A 5 34.87 5.22 -14.84
C SER A 5 33.82 4.10 -14.91
N ASP A 6 33.00 4.12 -15.95
CA ASP A 6 31.83 3.24 -16.08
C ASP A 6 32.30 1.82 -16.41
N GLU A 7 33.37 1.70 -17.19
CA GLU A 7 33.95 0.43 -17.61
C GLU A 7 34.52 -0.37 -16.43
N LYS A 8 35.18 0.32 -15.48
CA LYS A 8 35.68 -0.30 -14.25
C LYS A 8 34.55 -0.71 -13.30
N LEU A 9 33.45 0.04 -13.30
CA LEU A 9 32.26 -0.27 -12.52
C LEU A 9 31.56 -1.53 -13.06
N PHE A 10 31.36 -1.63 -14.38
CA PHE A 10 30.76 -2.82 -15.00
C PHE A 10 31.60 -4.08 -14.80
N GLN A 11 32.94 -3.98 -14.88
CA GLN A 11 33.82 -5.12 -14.59
C GLN A 11 33.67 -5.65 -13.15
N LYS A 12 33.45 -4.75 -12.18
CA LYS A 12 33.22 -5.16 -10.79
C LYS A 12 31.82 -5.74 -10.57
N LEU A 13 30.83 -5.34 -11.37
CA LEU A 13 29.48 -5.88 -11.30
C LEU A 13 29.41 -7.30 -11.89
N ASP A 14 30.14 -7.55 -12.98
CA ASP A 14 30.25 -8.89 -13.59
C ASP A 14 30.96 -9.92 -12.69
N GLU A 15 31.79 -9.47 -11.73
CA GLU A 15 32.42 -10.34 -10.73
C GLU A 15 31.39 -10.97 -9.78
N PHE A 16 30.22 -10.34 -9.61
CA PHE A 16 29.12 -10.86 -8.82
C PHE A 16 28.04 -11.42 -9.75
N VAL A 17 28.18 -12.70 -10.11
CA VAL A 17 27.06 -13.47 -10.67
C VAL A 17 26.05 -13.69 -9.54
N VAL A 18 25.19 -12.71 -9.33
CA VAL A 18 24.08 -12.84 -8.39
C VAL A 18 22.99 -13.61 -9.13
N GLU A 19 22.64 -14.79 -8.61
CA GLU A 19 21.42 -15.46 -9.03
C GLU A 19 20.25 -14.53 -8.67
N VAL A 20 19.74 -13.82 -9.68
CA VAL A 20 18.52 -13.03 -9.51
C VAL A 20 17.39 -14.05 -9.53
N PRO A 21 16.69 -14.26 -8.41
CA PRO A 21 15.56 -15.17 -8.40
C PRO A 21 14.47 -14.61 -9.33
N ASP A 22 13.73 -15.51 -9.98
CA ASP A 22 12.59 -15.14 -10.81
C ASP A 22 11.51 -14.50 -9.93
N PHE A 23 11.55 -13.17 -9.80
CA PHE A 23 10.49 -12.43 -9.16
C PHE A 23 9.31 -12.33 -10.15
N PRO A 24 8.11 -12.81 -9.78
CA PRO A 24 6.94 -12.57 -10.60
C PRO A 24 6.70 -11.05 -10.68
N MET A 25 6.95 -10.48 -11.86
CA MET A 25 6.79 -9.05 -12.14
C MET A 25 5.32 -8.61 -12.01
N GLU A 26 4.39 -9.54 -12.24
CA GLU A 26 2.95 -9.31 -12.09
C GLU A 26 2.47 -9.83 -10.73
N LYS A 27 2.42 -8.94 -9.73
CA LYS A 27 1.60 -9.20 -8.54
C LYS A 27 0.13 -9.16 -8.94
N SER A 28 -0.64 -10.15 -8.54
CA SER A 28 -2.08 -10.15 -8.84
C SER A 28 -2.75 -8.93 -8.20
N TRP A 29 -3.84 -8.43 -8.79
CA TRP A 29 -4.60 -7.31 -8.23
C TRP A 29 -5.04 -7.58 -6.78
N MET A 30 -5.38 -8.83 -6.49
CA MET A 30 -5.81 -9.28 -5.17
C MET A 30 -4.65 -9.26 -4.17
N GLU A 31 -3.46 -9.67 -4.61
CA GLU A 31 -2.24 -9.68 -3.80
C GLU A 31 -1.73 -8.25 -3.55
N ARG A 32 -1.95 -7.32 -4.48
CA ARG A 32 -1.70 -5.89 -4.28
C ARG A 32 -2.68 -5.27 -3.27
N ALA A 33 -3.96 -5.64 -3.36
CA ALA A 33 -4.98 -5.18 -2.42
C ALA A 33 -4.76 -5.75 -1.01
N ALA A 34 -4.41 -7.04 -0.90
CA ALA A 34 -4.07 -7.69 0.35
C ALA A 34 -2.83 -7.06 0.99
N ASN A 35 -1.79 -6.79 0.21
CA ASN A 35 -0.66 -6.01 0.70
C ASN A 35 -1.13 -4.62 1.17
N TRP A 36 -1.95 -3.88 0.43
CA TRP A 36 -2.41 -2.58 0.93
C TRP A 36 -3.23 -2.65 2.24
N LEU A 37 -4.02 -3.70 2.44
CA LEU A 37 -4.85 -3.88 3.64
C LEU A 37 -4.09 -4.40 4.86
N PHE A 38 -3.09 -5.25 4.64
CA PHE A 38 -2.41 -6.01 5.70
C PHE A 38 -0.91 -5.70 5.81
N ASP A 39 -0.34 -4.96 4.86
CA ASP A 39 0.99 -4.43 5.02
C ASP A 39 0.94 -3.49 6.22
N SER A 40 1.79 -3.78 7.20
CA SER A 40 1.92 -3.04 8.45
C SER A 40 2.62 -1.70 8.22
N VAL A 41 2.21 -0.98 7.17
CA VAL A 41 2.56 0.41 6.97
C VAL A 41 2.09 1.09 8.24
N ARG A 42 3.04 1.60 9.03
CA ARG A 42 2.76 2.56 10.09
C ARG A 42 1.92 3.63 9.41
N LEU A 43 0.61 3.62 9.68
CA LEU A 43 -0.27 4.65 9.17
C LEU A 43 0.42 5.96 9.54
N PRO A 44 0.65 6.87 8.57
CA PRO A 44 1.21 8.18 8.92
C PRO A 44 0.37 8.69 10.09
N GLU A 45 1.00 9.31 11.09
CA GLU A 45 0.26 9.89 12.21
C GLU A 45 -0.73 10.90 11.61
N VAL A 46 -1.96 10.44 11.37
CA VAL A 46 -2.99 11.24 10.77
C VAL A 46 -3.43 12.13 11.90
N GLU A 47 -2.91 13.36 11.92
CA GLU A 47 -3.46 14.42 12.75
C GLU A 47 -4.87 14.71 12.23
N PHE A 48 -5.84 13.96 12.74
CA PHE A 48 -7.24 14.22 12.46
C PHE A 48 -7.58 15.57 13.08
N THR A 49 -7.87 16.54 12.22
CA THR A 49 -8.55 17.77 12.65
C THR A 49 -9.78 17.41 13.48
N GLU A 50 -10.17 18.24 14.45
CA GLU A 50 -11.32 17.96 15.33
C GLU A 50 -12.59 17.55 14.56
N ARG A 51 -12.79 18.14 13.37
CA ARG A 51 -13.88 17.80 12.45
C ARG A 51 -13.76 16.39 11.88
N GLY A 52 -12.55 15.96 11.51
CA GLY A 52 -12.28 14.60 11.04
C GLY A 52 -12.52 13.56 12.13
N MET A 53 -12.16 13.88 13.38
CA MET A 53 -12.39 13.02 14.54
C MET A 53 -13.89 12.88 14.84
N ALA A 54 -14.64 13.98 14.78
CA ALA A 54 -16.09 13.96 14.93
C ALA A 54 -16.75 13.05 13.88
N LEU A 55 -16.38 13.19 12.60
CA LEU A 55 -16.91 12.32 11.54
C LEU A 55 -16.61 10.84 11.79
N LEU A 56 -15.40 10.51 12.25
CA LEU A 56 -15.00 9.14 12.57
C LEU A 56 -15.83 8.56 13.72
N LEU A 57 -16.10 9.36 14.76
CA LEU A 57 -16.95 8.98 15.88
C LEU A 57 -18.42 8.82 15.50
N PHE A 58 -18.92 9.62 14.54
CA PHE A 58 -20.30 9.54 14.08
C PHE A 58 -20.54 8.48 13.00
N LEU A 59 -19.48 7.97 12.35
CA LEU A 59 -19.57 6.96 11.29
C LEU A 59 -20.38 5.71 11.70
N PRO A 60 -20.17 5.10 12.90
CA PRO A 60 -20.95 3.93 13.32
C PRO A 60 -22.43 4.23 13.52
N VAL A 61 -22.76 5.44 13.99
CA VAL A 61 -24.14 5.91 14.16
C VAL A 61 -24.82 6.05 12.80
N LEU A 62 -24.11 6.63 11.82
CA LEU A 62 -24.58 6.80 10.45
C LEU A 62 -24.84 5.44 9.77
N ILE A 63 -23.91 4.49 9.91
CA ILE A 63 -24.06 3.12 9.40
C ILE A 63 -25.28 2.44 10.03
N SER A 64 -25.48 2.61 11.35
CA SER A 64 -26.63 2.04 12.07
C SER A 64 -27.96 2.65 11.63
N ALA A 65 -28.00 3.94 11.35
CA ALA A 65 -29.20 4.60 10.85
C ALA A 65 -29.54 4.12 9.42
N ILE A 66 -28.53 4.01 8.55
CA ILE A 66 -28.71 3.55 7.16
C ILE A 66 -29.13 2.07 7.14
N SER A 67 -28.54 1.22 7.98
CA SER A 67 -28.91 -0.19 8.07
C SER A 67 -30.33 -0.42 8.60
N GLY A 68 -30.91 0.58 9.28
CA GLY A 68 -32.31 0.59 9.72
C GLY A 68 -33.33 0.89 8.61
N ILE A 69 -32.91 1.53 7.51
CA ILE A 69 -33.81 1.95 6.41
C ILE A 69 -34.65 0.79 5.84
N PRO A 70 -34.10 -0.42 5.59
CA PRO A 70 -34.87 -1.55 5.10
C PRO A 70 -36.02 -1.98 6.02
N PHE A 71 -35.90 -1.77 7.34
CA PHE A 71 -36.92 -2.13 8.32
C PHE A 71 -38.09 -1.14 8.38
N ILE A 72 -37.98 0.03 7.73
CA ILE A 72 -39.07 1.01 7.64
C ILE A 72 -40.11 0.58 6.60
N PHE A 73 -39.69 -0.22 5.60
CA PHE A 73 -40.52 -0.69 4.50
C PHE A 73 -40.98 -2.15 4.67
N LEU A 74 -40.70 -2.75 5.83
CA LEU A 74 -41.10 -4.11 6.21
C LEU A 74 -42.32 -4.05 7.13
#